data_AF-A0A918WNV7-F1
#
_entry.id   AF-A0A918WNV7-F1
#
_cell.length_a   1.000
_cell.length_b   1.000
_cell.length_c   1.000
_cell.angle_alpha   90.00
_cell.angle_beta   90.00
_cell.angle_gamma   90.00
#
_symmetry.space_group_name_H-M   'P 1'
#
loop_
_entity.id
_entity.type
_entity.pdbx_description
1 polymer ?
#
loop_
_entity_poly.entity_id
_entity_poly.type
_entity_poly.pdbx_seq_one_letter_code
_entity_poly.pdbx_strand_id
1 'polypeptide(L)'
;MILLVIRNEAEASQMFAWASRFAEGSRSALEIVVALDGEGQGKISEEESKEAWVQRMRDSLPDWAKLSWCRSSNRLQILLDELGKQEVELLVVGKHNSSDREDPDVMLSRGLFERATCPVLVMRLGEGMPDSREVLVPCSGGRHSRRALKLAFGFAPDRVTALFVTVDADEVSHLVGDNFLKKAIERAEVSKDQVRRKVVLSGNVREGIRKEIEEGDYGLVIVGAGAQGRVRRKLFGIVPARLLRAEAGLAVAVLRAPKAVSHRFRDWLASRIALTVPQLSRDDRIALMEEIEGKARWNFDFAALMAMATMIASLGLLANSGAVVIGAMLVAPLMMPLIGSGLALVQGNWPLWTRSIKAVSLGFLAALVIGLFSGLLASWTGFSLTEELAARGKPTLLDLGIAFVSGVAASYCLARPKLSGALAGVAIAAALVPPIATVGISIGLGQLNNATGAALLFGTNVVTVILGAAVNFWLAGLRGHGQGGEWRRRIFILLMLASIGCAVPLTLYLLENLGN
;
A
#
# COMPACT_ATOMS: atom_id res chain seq x y z
N MET A 1 11.64 -15.77 24.84
CA MET A 1 10.87 -16.96 25.29
C MET A 1 9.73 -17.30 24.34
N ILE A 2 9.33 -18.57 24.27
CA ILE A 2 8.15 -19.06 23.52
C ILE A 2 7.00 -19.27 24.49
N LEU A 3 5.82 -18.78 24.13
CA LEU A 3 4.58 -18.97 24.88
C LEU A 3 3.66 -19.93 24.11
N LEU A 4 3.33 -21.07 24.72
CA LEU A 4 2.39 -22.04 24.16
C LEU A 4 1.03 -21.90 24.86
N VAL A 5 -0.03 -21.67 24.09
CA VAL A 5 -1.41 -21.65 24.61
C VAL A 5 -2.08 -23.00 24.35
N ILE A 6 -2.41 -23.71 25.42
CA ILE A 6 -3.14 -24.98 25.38
C ILE A 6 -4.57 -24.74 25.85
N ARG A 7 -5.53 -25.36 25.15
CA ARG A 7 -6.97 -25.18 25.41
C ARG A 7 -7.66 -26.48 25.79
N ASN A 8 -7.15 -27.62 25.31
CA ASN A 8 -7.72 -28.94 25.55
C ASN A 8 -6.60 -29.99 25.68
N GLU A 9 -6.95 -31.13 26.30
CA GLU A 9 -6.05 -32.27 26.49
C GLU A 9 -5.66 -32.95 25.17
N ALA A 10 -6.59 -33.03 24.21
CA ALA A 10 -6.41 -33.71 22.93
C ALA A 10 -5.27 -33.12 22.07
N GLU A 11 -5.10 -31.79 22.07
CA GLU A 11 -4.04 -31.12 21.31
C GLU A 11 -2.74 -30.96 22.14
N ALA A 12 -2.78 -31.14 23.47
CA ALA A 12 -1.71 -30.74 24.39
C ALA A 12 -0.37 -31.40 24.08
N SER A 13 -0.33 -32.73 23.94
CA SER A 13 0.91 -33.49 23.74
C SER A 13 1.61 -33.11 22.43
N GLN A 14 0.87 -32.97 21.33
CA GLN A 14 1.44 -32.61 20.03
C GLN A 14 1.84 -31.13 19.96
N MET A 15 1.03 -30.23 20.54
CA MET A 15 1.37 -28.81 20.63
C MET A 15 2.63 -28.59 21.47
N PHE A 16 2.76 -29.31 22.58
CA PHE A 16 3.95 -29.29 23.43
C PHE A 16 5.17 -29.77 22.64
N ALA A 17 5.08 -30.94 21.97
CA ALA A 17 6.18 -31.48 21.20
C ALA A 17 6.66 -30.50 20.09
N TRP A 18 5.74 -29.82 19.39
CA TRP A 18 6.11 -28.77 18.43
C TRP A 18 6.74 -27.54 19.10
N ALA A 19 6.15 -27.05 20.18
CA ALA A 19 6.64 -25.87 20.89
C ALA A 19 8.04 -26.10 21.49
N SER A 20 8.32 -27.30 22.01
CA SER A 20 9.64 -27.70 22.51
C SER A 20 10.69 -27.65 21.40
N ARG A 21 10.39 -28.17 20.20
CA ARG A 21 11.33 -28.08 19.05
C ARG A 21 11.59 -26.64 18.63
N PHE A 22 10.58 -25.78 18.65
CA PHE A 22 10.78 -24.35 18.37
C PHE A 22 11.63 -23.68 19.44
N ALA A 23 11.42 -24.04 20.71
CA ALA A 23 12.15 -23.49 21.86
C ALA A 23 13.62 -23.89 21.81
N GLU A 24 13.91 -25.18 21.58
CA GLU A 24 15.25 -25.71 21.37
C GLU A 24 15.97 -25.02 20.20
N GLY A 25 15.31 -24.94 19.04
CA GLY A 25 15.88 -24.32 17.84
C GLY A 25 16.14 -22.82 17.96
N SER A 26 15.40 -22.13 18.82
CA SER A 26 15.60 -20.70 19.10
C SER A 26 16.40 -20.44 20.38
N ARG A 27 16.81 -21.49 21.12
CA ARG A 27 17.41 -21.39 22.46
C ARG A 27 16.60 -20.52 23.42
N SER A 28 15.28 -20.62 23.33
CA SER A 28 14.32 -19.88 24.14
C SER A 28 13.76 -20.76 25.26
N ALA A 29 13.45 -20.17 26.42
CA ALA A 29 12.60 -20.82 27.41
C ALA A 29 11.18 -21.06 26.88
N LEU A 30 10.52 -22.14 27.32
CA LEU A 30 9.13 -22.47 26.98
C LEU A 30 8.24 -22.24 28.20
N GLU A 31 7.24 -21.37 28.06
CA GLU A 31 6.15 -21.23 29.01
C GLU A 31 4.85 -21.73 28.37
N ILE A 32 4.08 -22.49 29.14
CA ILE A 32 2.82 -23.09 28.74
C ILE A 32 1.72 -22.44 29.55
N VAL A 33 0.73 -21.90 28.86
CA VAL A 33 -0.47 -21.31 29.47
C VAL A 33 -1.68 -22.16 29.10
N VAL A 34 -2.31 -22.75 30.11
CA VAL A 34 -3.59 -23.44 29.94
C VAL A 34 -4.73 -22.44 30.13
N ALA A 35 -5.48 -22.17 29.06
CA ALA A 35 -6.57 -21.19 29.06
C ALA A 35 -7.94 -21.88 29.06
N LEU A 36 -8.47 -22.13 30.27
CA LEU A 36 -9.73 -22.84 30.49
C LEU A 36 -10.93 -21.88 30.46
N ASP A 37 -12.03 -22.30 29.84
CA ASP A 37 -13.26 -21.51 29.80
C ASP A 37 -13.90 -21.36 31.18
N GLY A 38 -14.45 -20.18 31.46
CA GLY A 38 -15.04 -19.82 32.75
C GLY A 38 -16.52 -20.18 32.90
N GLU A 39 -17.29 -20.27 31.80
CA GLU A 39 -18.76 -20.29 31.83
C GLU A 39 -19.40 -21.59 31.28
N GLY A 40 -18.87 -22.75 31.67
CA GLY A 40 -19.66 -23.97 31.61
C GLY A 40 -20.36 -24.20 32.95
N GLN A 41 -21.69 -24.26 32.99
CA GLN A 41 -22.42 -25.00 34.03
C GLN A 41 -22.14 -26.52 33.88
N GLY A 42 -20.85 -26.90 33.92
CA GLY A 42 -20.43 -28.28 34.01
C GLY A 42 -20.61 -28.73 35.45
N LYS A 43 -21.20 -29.91 35.66
CA LYS A 43 -21.24 -30.56 36.98
C LYS A 43 -19.84 -30.49 37.60
N ILE A 44 -19.76 -30.27 38.91
CA ILE A 44 -18.53 -30.24 39.74
C ILE A 44 -17.53 -31.38 39.37
N SER A 45 -18.02 -32.53 38.89
CA SER A 45 -17.23 -33.65 38.36
C SER A 45 -16.37 -33.35 37.10
N GLU A 46 -16.79 -32.48 36.18
CA GLU A 46 -15.95 -32.03 35.04
C GLU A 46 -14.89 -31.01 35.49
N GLU A 47 -15.12 -30.31 36.60
CA GLU A 47 -14.22 -29.28 37.12
C GLU A 47 -13.01 -29.89 37.83
N GLU A 48 -13.23 -30.88 38.71
CA GLU A 48 -12.14 -31.67 39.33
C GLU A 48 -11.27 -32.37 38.28
N SER A 49 -11.86 -32.80 37.16
CA SER A 49 -11.17 -33.47 36.06
C SER A 49 -10.18 -32.55 35.32
N LYS A 50 -10.51 -31.26 35.14
CA LYS A 50 -9.65 -30.29 34.45
C LYS A 50 -8.47 -29.84 35.30
N GLU A 51 -8.66 -29.61 36.60
CA GLU A 51 -7.56 -29.27 37.51
C GLU A 51 -6.63 -30.46 37.73
N ALA A 52 -7.18 -31.67 37.89
CA ALA A 52 -6.39 -32.89 37.93
C ALA A 52 -5.61 -33.12 36.63
N TRP A 53 -6.17 -32.76 35.46
CA TRP A 53 -5.44 -32.79 34.21
C TRP A 53 -4.28 -31.77 34.16
N VAL A 54 -4.50 -30.51 34.56
CA VAL A 54 -3.42 -29.51 34.61
C VAL A 54 -2.30 -29.94 35.56
N GLN A 55 -2.64 -30.57 36.69
CA GLN A 55 -1.66 -31.08 37.64
C GLN A 55 -0.88 -32.26 37.07
N ARG A 56 -1.56 -33.25 36.45
CA ARG A 56 -0.89 -34.35 35.72
C ARG A 56 0.03 -33.84 34.62
N MET A 57 -0.39 -32.78 33.92
CA MET A 57 0.43 -32.14 32.91
C MET A 57 1.68 -31.50 33.54
N ARG A 58 1.53 -30.77 34.65
CA ARG A 58 2.65 -30.20 35.40
C ARG A 58 3.68 -31.27 35.79
N ASP A 59 3.22 -32.40 36.30
CA ASP A 59 4.09 -33.48 36.76
C ASP A 59 4.82 -34.20 35.61
N SER A 60 4.25 -34.14 34.39
CA SER A 60 4.83 -34.71 33.16
C SER A 60 5.81 -33.78 32.42
N LEU A 61 5.86 -32.51 32.81
CA LEU A 61 6.68 -31.51 32.12
C LEU A 61 8.13 -31.56 32.61
N PRO A 62 9.11 -31.37 31.72
CA PRO A 62 10.51 -31.29 32.13
C PRO A 62 10.78 -29.99 32.91
N ASP A 63 11.78 -30.01 33.80
CA ASP A 63 12.10 -28.92 34.76
C ASP A 63 12.34 -27.54 34.12
N TRP A 64 12.69 -27.50 32.83
CA TRP A 64 12.95 -26.27 32.09
C TRP A 64 11.68 -25.63 31.49
N ALA A 65 10.54 -26.33 31.51
CA ALA A 65 9.26 -25.83 31.01
C ALA A 65 8.39 -25.34 32.17
N LYS A 66 7.88 -24.10 32.05
CA LYS A 66 7.02 -23.50 33.09
C LYS A 66 5.54 -23.64 32.71
N LEU A 67 4.70 -24.08 33.64
CA LEU A 67 3.25 -24.18 33.45
C LEU A 67 2.48 -23.16 34.29
N SER A 68 1.80 -22.24 33.63
CA SER A 68 0.80 -21.35 34.20
C SER A 68 -0.59 -21.69 33.65
N TRP A 69 -1.64 -21.35 34.40
CA TRP A 69 -3.02 -21.57 33.95
C TRP A 69 -3.90 -20.40 34.36
N CYS A 70 -4.95 -20.14 33.57
CA CYS A 70 -5.93 -19.11 33.87
C CYS A 70 -7.35 -19.59 33.54
N ARG A 71 -8.30 -19.17 34.38
CA ARG A 71 -9.74 -19.40 34.20
C ARG A 71 -10.45 -18.06 34.17
N SER A 72 -11.16 -17.77 33.08
CA SER A 72 -11.91 -16.52 32.94
C SER A 72 -12.91 -16.60 31.80
N SER A 73 -14.01 -15.87 31.90
CA SER A 73 -14.92 -15.59 30.78
C SER A 73 -14.25 -14.75 29.68
N ASN A 74 -13.17 -14.03 29.97
CA ASN A 74 -12.43 -13.20 28.99
C ASN A 74 -10.97 -13.66 28.83
N ARG A 75 -10.80 -14.92 28.41
CA ARG A 75 -9.47 -15.55 28.16
C ARG A 75 -8.56 -14.72 27.25
N LEU A 76 -9.13 -14.08 26.23
CA LEU A 76 -8.36 -13.29 25.26
C LEU A 76 -7.67 -12.11 25.92
N GLN A 77 -8.38 -11.34 26.75
CA GLN A 77 -7.82 -10.14 27.36
C GLN A 77 -6.71 -10.49 28.36
N ILE A 78 -6.90 -11.53 29.17
CA ILE A 78 -5.87 -12.01 30.12
C ILE A 78 -4.60 -12.42 29.38
N LEU A 79 -4.72 -13.21 28.31
CA LEU A 79 -3.55 -13.60 27.53
C LEU A 79 -2.87 -12.41 26.86
N LEU A 80 -3.62 -11.41 26.39
CA LEU A 80 -3.04 -10.19 25.83
C LEU A 80 -2.31 -9.34 26.88
N ASP A 81 -2.84 -9.27 28.10
CA ASP A 81 -2.20 -8.56 29.21
C ASP A 81 -0.93 -9.29 29.65
N GLU A 82 -0.94 -10.63 29.69
CA GLU A 82 0.24 -11.44 30.00
C GLU A 82 1.33 -11.30 28.93
N LEU A 83 0.95 -11.29 27.65
CA LEU A 83 1.85 -10.96 26.53
C LEU A 83 2.42 -9.54 26.61
N GLY A 84 1.78 -8.64 27.36
CA GLY A 84 2.27 -7.28 27.59
C GLY A 84 3.30 -7.17 28.72
N LYS A 85 3.33 -8.13 29.65
CA LYS A 85 4.25 -8.13 30.81
C LYS A 85 5.61 -8.77 30.50
N GLN A 86 5.68 -9.61 29.48
CA GLN A 86 6.85 -10.43 29.16
C GLN A 86 7.30 -10.27 27.70
N GLU A 87 8.59 -10.44 27.43
CA GLU A 87 9.11 -10.44 26.06
C GLU A 87 8.93 -11.80 25.38
N VAL A 88 7.78 -11.97 24.73
CA VAL A 88 7.45 -13.19 23.98
C VAL A 88 7.96 -13.11 22.55
N GLU A 89 8.87 -14.02 22.18
CA GLU A 89 9.48 -14.12 20.85
C GLU A 89 8.60 -14.84 19.83
N LEU A 90 7.76 -15.75 20.31
CA LEU A 90 6.79 -16.49 19.54
C LEU A 90 5.64 -16.96 20.43
N LEU A 91 4.42 -16.62 20.04
CA LEU A 91 3.19 -17.18 20.60
C LEU A 91 2.72 -18.34 19.71
N VAL A 92 2.58 -19.53 20.27
CA VAL A 92 2.12 -20.73 19.57
C VAL A 92 0.71 -21.09 20.04
N VAL A 93 -0.22 -21.24 19.10
CA VAL A 93 -1.64 -21.52 19.40
C VAL A 93 -2.16 -22.60 18.46
N GLY A 94 -2.90 -23.58 19.00
CA GLY A 94 -3.60 -24.57 18.20
C GLY A 94 -4.74 -23.96 17.36
N LYS A 95 -5.05 -24.56 16.22
CA LYS A 95 -6.23 -24.23 15.43
C LYS A 95 -7.37 -25.15 15.85
N HIS A 96 -8.43 -24.56 16.37
CA HIS A 96 -9.68 -25.27 16.62
C HIS A 96 -10.42 -25.56 15.30
N ASN A 97 -10.89 -26.80 15.13
CA ASN A 97 -11.61 -27.26 13.94
C ASN A 97 -13.12 -27.23 14.19
N SER A 98 -13.69 -26.06 14.49
CA SER A 98 -15.14 -25.85 14.54
C SER A 98 -15.62 -25.12 13.28
N SER A 99 -16.81 -25.50 12.79
CA SER A 99 -17.50 -24.78 11.71
C SER A 99 -18.22 -23.53 12.23
N ASP A 100 -18.49 -23.48 13.53
CA ASP A 100 -19.11 -22.35 14.20
C ASP A 100 -18.09 -21.21 14.36
N ARG A 101 -18.54 -19.99 14.00
CA ARG A 101 -17.72 -18.79 14.11
C ARG A 101 -17.74 -18.22 15.52
N GLU A 102 -18.83 -18.42 16.24
CA GLU A 102 -19.04 -17.87 17.59
C GLU A 102 -18.43 -18.76 18.68
N ASP A 103 -17.90 -19.92 18.27
CA ASP A 103 -17.10 -20.80 19.10
C ASP A 103 -15.99 -20.02 19.86
N PRO A 104 -15.98 -20.08 21.20
CA PRO A 104 -15.04 -19.34 22.04
C PRO A 104 -13.56 -19.61 21.70
N ASP A 105 -13.20 -20.84 21.33
CA ASP A 105 -11.82 -21.23 21.02
C ASP A 105 -11.39 -20.76 19.62
N VAL A 106 -12.34 -20.70 18.68
CA VAL A 106 -12.13 -20.06 17.37
C VAL A 106 -11.89 -18.56 17.55
N MET A 107 -12.72 -17.89 18.36
CA MET A 107 -12.60 -16.47 18.67
C MET A 107 -11.30 -16.14 19.41
N LEU A 108 -10.89 -16.99 20.36
CA LEU A 108 -9.63 -16.83 21.08
C LEU A 108 -8.42 -16.90 20.14
N SER A 109 -8.31 -17.96 19.34
CA SER A 109 -7.19 -18.13 18.40
C SER A 109 -7.12 -16.99 17.36
N ARG A 110 -8.29 -16.48 16.94
CA ARG A 110 -8.39 -15.33 16.03
C ARG A 110 -7.98 -14.03 16.71
N GLY A 111 -8.49 -13.77 17.91
CA GLY A 111 -8.19 -12.58 18.69
C GLY A 111 -6.71 -12.47 19.00
N LEU A 112 -6.06 -13.55 19.41
CA LEU A 112 -4.62 -13.59 19.66
C LEU A 112 -3.82 -13.28 18.38
N PHE A 113 -4.16 -13.94 17.27
CA PHE A 113 -3.49 -13.70 16.00
C PHE A 113 -3.62 -12.24 15.51
N GLU A 114 -4.80 -11.65 15.65
CA GLU A 114 -5.08 -10.29 15.20
C GLU A 114 -4.51 -9.22 16.15
N ARG A 115 -4.59 -9.42 17.47
CA ARG A 115 -4.30 -8.38 18.48
C ARG A 115 -2.94 -8.49 19.14
N ALA A 116 -2.33 -9.68 19.24
CA ALA A 116 -1.03 -9.84 19.88
C ALA A 116 0.03 -8.94 19.23
N THR A 117 1.00 -8.50 20.01
CA THR A 117 2.11 -7.64 19.59
C THR A 117 3.29 -8.47 19.07
N CYS A 118 3.54 -9.61 19.70
CA CYS A 118 4.57 -10.58 19.36
C CYS A 118 4.28 -11.39 18.08
N PRO A 119 5.24 -12.12 17.52
CA PRO A 119 4.98 -13.06 16.44
C PRO A 119 4.01 -14.15 16.88
N VAL A 120 3.03 -14.50 16.04
CA VAL A 120 2.02 -15.53 16.36
C VAL A 120 2.06 -16.64 15.33
N LEU A 121 2.18 -17.88 15.79
CA LEU A 121 2.11 -19.11 15.01
C LEU A 121 0.83 -19.85 15.37
N VAL A 122 -0.05 -20.02 14.38
CA VAL A 122 -1.29 -20.79 14.54
C VAL A 122 -1.14 -22.11 13.82
N MET A 123 -1.23 -23.22 14.54
CA MET A 123 -0.94 -24.55 14.01
C MET A 123 -2.19 -25.41 13.90
N ARG A 124 -2.41 -26.00 12.74
CA ARG A 124 -3.30 -27.14 12.56
C ARG A 124 -2.45 -28.40 12.59
N LEU A 125 -2.70 -29.23 13.58
CA LEU A 125 -1.99 -30.49 13.77
C LEU A 125 -2.46 -31.53 12.75
N GLY A 126 -1.53 -32.40 12.33
CA GLY A 126 -1.84 -33.65 11.65
C GLY A 126 -1.99 -34.78 12.67
N GLU A 127 -2.58 -35.91 12.27
CA GLU A 127 -2.60 -37.11 13.10
C GLU A 127 -1.16 -37.70 13.18
N GLY A 128 -0.51 -37.63 14.34
CA GLY A 128 0.84 -38.17 14.57
C GLY A 128 1.76 -37.25 15.39
N MET A 129 2.91 -37.77 15.84
CA MET A 129 3.93 -36.96 16.54
C MET A 129 4.79 -36.15 15.55
N PRO A 130 5.41 -35.05 15.98
CA PRO A 130 6.27 -34.24 15.12
C PRO A 130 7.45 -35.04 14.56
N ASP A 131 7.43 -35.30 13.26
CA ASP A 131 8.43 -36.13 12.58
C ASP A 131 9.69 -35.34 12.18
N SER A 132 10.73 -36.07 11.81
CA SER A 132 12.01 -35.63 11.28
C SER A 132 12.00 -35.24 9.79
N ARG A 133 10.82 -35.18 9.17
CA ARG A 133 10.62 -34.83 7.74
C ARG A 133 10.89 -33.36 7.41
N GLU A 134 10.92 -33.04 6.12
CA GLU A 134 11.23 -31.69 5.64
C GLU A 134 10.18 -30.65 6.05
N VAL A 135 10.62 -29.40 6.14
CA VAL A 135 9.80 -28.22 6.46
C VAL A 135 9.68 -27.35 5.21
N LEU A 136 8.45 -27.20 4.70
CA LEU A 136 8.16 -26.38 3.54
C LEU A 136 7.78 -24.95 3.95
N VAL A 137 8.42 -23.95 3.35
CA VAL A 137 8.12 -22.53 3.57
C VAL A 137 7.82 -21.83 2.24
N PRO A 138 6.54 -21.66 1.87
CA PRO A 138 6.15 -20.84 0.73
C PRO A 138 6.52 -19.36 0.95
N CYS A 139 7.37 -18.84 0.06
CA CYS A 139 7.97 -17.53 0.18
C CYS A 139 7.31 -16.51 -0.75
N SER A 140 6.74 -15.45 -0.18
CA SER A 140 6.24 -14.27 -0.90
C SER A 140 7.13 -13.04 -0.72
N GLY A 141 8.30 -13.19 -0.10
CA GLY A 141 9.30 -12.13 0.10
C GLY A 141 8.94 -11.09 1.17
N GLY A 142 7.74 -11.17 1.74
CA GLY A 142 7.24 -10.30 2.80
C GLY A 142 7.77 -10.64 4.19
N ARG A 143 7.52 -9.77 5.17
CA ARG A 143 7.97 -9.94 6.58
C ARG A 143 7.52 -11.26 7.21
N HIS A 144 6.34 -11.74 6.82
CA HIS A 144 5.75 -12.95 7.37
C HIS A 144 6.46 -14.21 6.88
N SER A 145 6.78 -14.30 5.58
CA SER A 145 7.53 -15.44 5.04
C SER A 145 8.99 -15.43 5.52
N ARG A 146 9.61 -14.25 5.71
CA ARG A 146 10.96 -14.16 6.29
C ARG A 146 11.02 -14.71 7.70
N ARG A 147 10.07 -14.31 8.56
CA ARG A 147 10.00 -14.82 9.94
C ARG A 147 9.64 -16.31 9.96
N ALA A 148 8.81 -16.79 9.03
CA ALA A 148 8.52 -18.21 8.87
C ALA A 148 9.78 -19.01 8.51
N LEU A 149 10.58 -18.50 7.57
CA LEU A 149 11.83 -19.13 7.17
C LEU A 149 12.87 -19.14 8.30
N LYS A 150 13.02 -18.02 9.01
CA LYS A 150 13.91 -17.94 10.19
C LYS A 150 13.49 -18.91 11.29
N LEU A 151 12.18 -19.06 11.54
CA LEU A 151 11.66 -20.04 12.49
C LEU A 151 11.94 -21.48 12.04
N ALA A 152 11.62 -21.82 10.78
CA ALA A 152 11.89 -23.15 10.21
C ALA A 152 13.36 -23.53 10.31
N PHE A 153 14.24 -22.61 9.94
CA PHE A 153 15.69 -22.81 9.97
C PHE A 153 16.22 -23.02 11.39
N GLY A 154 15.66 -22.35 12.40
CA GLY A 154 16.12 -22.46 13.78
C GLY A 154 16.05 -23.88 14.34
N PHE A 155 14.96 -24.62 14.06
CA PHE A 155 14.78 -25.99 14.61
C PHE A 155 15.09 -27.11 13.61
N ALA A 156 15.23 -26.80 12.31
CA ALA A 156 15.45 -27.79 11.27
C ALA A 156 16.40 -27.28 10.16
N PRO A 157 17.62 -26.83 10.49
CA PRO A 157 18.48 -26.08 9.57
C PRO A 157 18.75 -26.79 8.23
N ASP A 158 18.96 -28.10 8.23
CA ASP A 158 19.30 -28.88 7.02
C ASP A 158 18.08 -29.51 6.32
N ARG A 159 16.87 -29.16 6.75
CA ARG A 159 15.60 -29.74 6.26
C ARG A 159 14.57 -28.69 5.88
N VAL A 160 15.01 -27.48 5.54
CA VAL A 160 14.11 -26.40 5.11
C VAL A 160 14.09 -26.29 3.59
N THR A 161 12.90 -26.34 3.01
CA THR A 161 12.66 -26.07 1.60
C THR A 161 11.89 -24.76 1.45
N ALA A 162 12.55 -23.75 0.86
CA ALA A 162 11.94 -22.47 0.50
C ALA A 162 11.33 -22.57 -0.90
N LEU A 163 10.00 -22.39 -0.98
CA LEU A 163 9.22 -22.56 -2.21
C LEU A 163 8.79 -21.22 -2.78
N PHE A 164 8.97 -21.02 -4.09
CA PHE A 164 8.35 -19.92 -4.84
C PHE A 164 7.50 -20.49 -5.97
N VAL A 165 6.26 -20.01 -6.09
CA VAL A 165 5.36 -20.41 -7.18
C VAL A 165 5.19 -19.24 -8.14
N THR A 166 5.50 -19.47 -9.41
CA THR A 166 5.33 -18.50 -10.50
C THR A 166 4.32 -19.02 -11.51
N VAL A 167 3.62 -18.08 -12.18
CA VAL A 167 2.50 -18.36 -13.10
C VAL A 167 2.97 -18.48 -14.55
N ASP A 168 4.14 -17.92 -14.87
CA ASP A 168 4.68 -17.90 -16.23
C ASP A 168 5.59 -19.12 -16.50
N ALA A 169 5.43 -19.72 -17.68
CA ALA A 169 6.04 -21.00 -18.07
C ALA A 169 7.21 -20.84 -19.05
N ASP A 170 8.22 -20.05 -18.68
CA ASP A 170 9.45 -19.86 -19.43
C ASP A 170 10.70 -20.05 -18.54
N GLU A 171 11.84 -20.40 -19.14
CA GLU A 171 13.11 -20.61 -18.42
C GLU A 171 13.55 -19.37 -17.63
N VAL A 172 13.21 -18.17 -18.12
CA VAL A 172 13.49 -16.91 -17.43
C VAL A 172 12.71 -16.81 -16.11
N SER A 173 11.47 -17.32 -16.05
CA SER A 173 10.68 -17.34 -14.81
C SER A 173 11.28 -18.21 -13.72
N HIS A 174 11.94 -19.32 -14.07
CA HIS A 174 12.69 -20.12 -13.10
C HIS A 174 13.85 -19.34 -12.51
N LEU A 175 14.64 -18.65 -13.35
CA LEU A 175 15.78 -17.82 -12.91
C LEU A 175 15.33 -16.63 -12.05
N VAL A 176 14.21 -15.99 -12.39
CA VAL A 176 13.61 -14.91 -11.60
C VAL A 176 13.16 -15.44 -10.24
N GLY A 177 12.48 -16.58 -10.21
CA GLY A 177 12.03 -17.24 -8.98
C GLY A 177 13.19 -17.65 -8.07
N ASP A 178 14.28 -18.17 -8.65
CA ASP A 178 15.45 -18.59 -7.88
C ASP A 178 16.18 -17.39 -7.25
N ASN A 179 16.37 -16.33 -8.04
CA ASN A 179 16.91 -15.05 -7.54
C ASN A 179 16.01 -14.44 -6.46
N PHE A 180 14.69 -14.59 -6.59
CA PHE A 180 13.75 -14.15 -5.57
C PHE A 180 13.94 -14.93 -4.26
N LEU A 181 14.05 -16.26 -4.32
CA LEU A 181 14.31 -17.11 -3.16
C LEU A 181 15.65 -16.78 -2.50
N LYS A 182 16.71 -16.59 -3.28
CA LYS A 182 18.03 -16.18 -2.78
C LYS A 182 17.93 -14.89 -1.96
N LYS A 183 17.26 -13.86 -2.49
CA LYS A 183 17.00 -12.61 -1.76
C LYS A 183 16.13 -12.82 -0.53
N ALA A 184 15.14 -13.72 -0.58
CA ALA A 184 14.25 -14.00 0.55
C ALA A 184 15.00 -14.66 1.71
N ILE A 185 15.88 -15.62 1.41
CA ILE A 185 16.78 -16.31 2.33
C ILE A 185 17.77 -15.32 2.97
N GLU A 186 18.44 -14.50 2.15
CA GLU A 186 19.34 -13.43 2.63
C GLU A 186 18.65 -12.52 3.65
N ARG A 187 17.45 -12.06 3.31
CA ARG A 187 16.66 -11.16 4.16
C ARG A 187 16.07 -11.83 5.40
N ALA A 188 16.06 -13.16 5.45
CA ALA A 188 15.67 -13.92 6.63
C ALA A 188 16.85 -14.16 7.58
N GLU A 189 18.07 -13.77 7.19
CA GLU A 189 19.31 -13.96 7.97
C GLU A 189 19.62 -15.44 8.23
N VAL A 190 19.36 -16.30 7.24
CA VAL A 190 19.62 -17.75 7.32
C VAL A 190 20.65 -18.17 6.28
N SER A 191 21.36 -19.27 6.55
CA SER A 191 22.41 -19.77 5.65
C SER A 191 21.83 -20.21 4.30
N LYS A 192 22.45 -19.77 3.20
CA LYS A 192 21.98 -20.07 1.84
C LYS A 192 22.20 -21.53 1.45
N ASP A 193 23.24 -22.14 1.99
CA ASP A 193 23.69 -23.46 1.58
C ASP A 193 22.90 -24.59 2.24
N GLN A 194 22.20 -24.26 3.34
CA GLN A 194 21.40 -25.21 4.13
C GLN A 194 19.91 -25.17 3.78
N VAL A 195 19.43 -24.09 3.15
CA VAL A 195 18.03 -23.96 2.72
C VAL A 195 17.88 -24.39 1.27
N ARG A 196 17.15 -25.47 1.02
CA ARG A 196 16.81 -25.91 -0.34
C ARG A 196 15.89 -24.88 -1.00
N ARG A 197 16.17 -24.52 -2.23
CA ARG A 197 15.37 -23.57 -3.02
C ARG A 197 14.60 -24.35 -4.08
N LYS A 198 13.28 -24.17 -4.14
CA LYS A 198 12.44 -24.82 -5.15
C LYS A 198 11.51 -23.80 -5.80
N VAL A 199 11.54 -23.75 -7.13
CA VAL A 199 10.65 -22.91 -7.93
C VAL A 199 9.68 -23.80 -8.68
N VAL A 200 8.38 -23.59 -8.47
CA VAL A 200 7.30 -24.37 -9.09
C VAL A 200 6.53 -23.49 -10.06
N LEU A 201 6.33 -23.99 -11.27
CA LEU A 201 5.48 -23.36 -12.28
C LEU A 201 4.05 -23.86 -12.11
N SER A 202 3.08 -22.96 -11.96
CA SER A 202 1.67 -23.34 -11.87
C SER A 202 0.77 -22.16 -12.19
N GLY A 203 -0.35 -22.41 -12.88
CA GLY A 203 -1.36 -21.37 -13.19
C GLY A 203 -1.92 -20.65 -11.96
N ASN A 204 -1.76 -21.22 -10.76
CA ASN A 204 -2.15 -20.60 -9.50
C ASN A 204 -1.18 -20.96 -8.37
N VAL A 205 -0.82 -19.96 -7.55
CA VAL A 205 0.03 -20.14 -6.35
C VAL A 205 -0.47 -21.25 -5.42
N ARG A 206 -1.79 -21.35 -5.20
CA ARG A 206 -2.33 -22.38 -4.30
C ARG A 206 -2.17 -23.78 -4.86
N GLU A 207 -2.35 -23.92 -6.17
CA GLU A 207 -2.23 -25.20 -6.85
C GLU A 207 -0.77 -25.65 -6.88
N GLY A 208 0.17 -24.73 -7.15
CA GLY A 208 1.60 -25.02 -7.09
C GLY A 208 2.05 -25.43 -5.69
N ILE A 209 1.59 -24.75 -4.64
CA ILE A 209 1.89 -25.16 -3.24
C ILE A 209 1.29 -26.54 -2.95
N ARG A 210 0.04 -26.80 -3.36
CA ARG A 210 -0.60 -28.10 -3.13
C ARG A 210 0.14 -29.23 -3.84
N LYS A 211 0.47 -29.04 -5.12
CA LYS A 211 1.21 -30.01 -5.92
C LYS A 211 2.56 -30.35 -5.28
N GLU A 212 3.28 -29.32 -4.83
CA GLU A 212 4.54 -29.50 -4.12
C GLU A 212 4.39 -30.32 -2.83
N ILE A 213 3.35 -30.02 -2.03
CA ILE A 213 3.08 -30.76 -0.79
C ILE A 213 2.69 -32.22 -1.07
N GLU A 214 2.02 -32.51 -2.19
CA GLU A 214 1.63 -33.86 -2.58
C GLU A 214 2.79 -34.68 -3.16
N GLU A 215 3.75 -34.04 -3.82
CA GLU A 215 4.92 -34.69 -4.42
C GLU A 215 6.11 -34.83 -3.44
N GLY A 216 6.21 -33.95 -2.45
CA GLY A 216 7.29 -33.94 -1.47
C GLY A 216 6.93 -34.56 -0.12
N ASP A 217 7.94 -34.99 0.62
CA ASP A 217 7.77 -35.57 1.95
C ASP A 217 7.98 -34.53 3.06
N TYR A 218 6.92 -33.79 3.37
CA TYR A 218 6.94 -32.70 4.34
C TYR A 218 6.20 -33.06 5.62
N GLY A 219 6.84 -32.83 6.77
CA GLY A 219 6.21 -32.98 8.10
C GLY A 219 5.54 -31.70 8.60
N LEU A 220 5.98 -30.53 8.10
CA LEU A 220 5.43 -29.24 8.46
C LEU A 220 5.45 -28.26 7.28
N VAL A 221 4.35 -27.54 7.08
CA VAL A 221 4.28 -26.39 6.16
C VAL A 221 4.05 -25.12 6.96
N ILE A 222 4.95 -24.13 6.85
CA ILE A 222 4.80 -22.83 7.51
C ILE A 222 4.49 -21.74 6.48
N VAL A 223 3.28 -21.19 6.52
CA VAL A 223 2.83 -20.14 5.61
C VAL A 223 2.84 -18.78 6.31
N GLY A 224 3.50 -17.79 5.71
CA GLY A 224 3.43 -16.42 6.17
C GLY A 224 2.04 -15.80 5.94
N ALA A 225 1.45 -15.18 6.96
CA ALA A 225 0.20 -14.45 6.87
C ALA A 225 0.34 -13.24 5.90
N GLY A 226 -0.20 -13.31 4.69
CA GLY A 226 -0.08 -12.23 3.70
C GLY A 226 -0.67 -10.88 4.16
N ALA A 227 -0.27 -9.78 3.51
CA ALA A 227 -0.62 -8.40 3.87
C ALA A 227 -2.12 -8.04 3.73
N GLN A 228 -2.96 -8.93 3.18
CA GLN A 228 -4.41 -8.73 3.14
C GLN A 228 -5.05 -9.52 4.29
N GLY A 229 -5.51 -8.81 5.32
CA GLY A 229 -6.08 -9.33 6.57
C GLY A 229 -7.39 -10.10 6.45
N ARG A 230 -7.53 -11.03 5.49
CA ARG A 230 -8.76 -11.83 5.30
C ARG A 230 -8.53 -13.30 4.95
N VAL A 231 -7.35 -13.85 5.27
CA VAL A 231 -6.93 -15.14 4.67
C VAL A 231 -6.45 -16.17 5.70
N ARG A 232 -7.30 -16.55 6.67
CA ARG A 232 -7.09 -17.78 7.47
C ARG A 232 -7.76 -18.99 6.81
N ARG A 233 -9.04 -18.88 6.43
CA ARG A 233 -9.81 -19.99 5.81
C ARG A 233 -9.30 -20.39 4.41
N LYS A 234 -8.83 -19.43 3.62
CA LYS A 234 -8.28 -19.68 2.27
C LYS A 234 -6.87 -20.28 2.27
N LEU A 235 -6.09 -20.13 3.35
CA LEU A 235 -4.72 -20.69 3.46
C LEU A 235 -4.73 -22.12 4.00
N PHE A 236 -5.52 -22.42 5.05
CA PHE A 236 -5.67 -23.80 5.54
C PHE A 236 -6.45 -24.71 4.58
N GLY A 237 -7.11 -24.14 3.57
CA GLY A 237 -7.72 -24.87 2.46
C GLY A 237 -6.76 -25.15 1.29
N ILE A 238 -5.47 -24.77 1.40
CA ILE A 238 -4.43 -25.12 0.41
C ILE A 238 -4.02 -26.59 0.58
N VAL A 239 -4.19 -27.15 1.79
CA VAL A 239 -3.80 -28.52 2.13
C VAL A 239 -5.04 -29.43 2.14
N PRO A 240 -5.09 -30.47 1.27
CA PRO A 240 -6.16 -31.47 1.27
C PRO A 240 -6.31 -32.15 2.64
N ALA A 241 -7.55 -32.37 3.08
CA ALA A 241 -7.83 -32.99 4.39
C ALA A 241 -7.21 -34.38 4.55
N ARG A 242 -7.00 -35.12 3.44
CA ARG A 242 -6.33 -36.43 3.44
C ARG A 242 -4.87 -36.38 3.93
N LEU A 243 -4.15 -35.28 3.67
CA LEU A 243 -2.74 -35.13 4.07
C LEU A 243 -2.57 -34.83 5.56
N LEU A 244 -3.67 -34.50 6.25
CA LEU A 244 -3.69 -34.28 7.69
C LEU A 244 -3.96 -35.57 8.48
N ARG A 245 -4.26 -36.70 7.80
CA ARG A 245 -4.53 -38.01 8.41
C ARG A 245 -3.25 -38.76 8.76
N ALA A 246 -3.35 -39.80 9.59
CA ALA A 246 -2.23 -40.49 10.23
C ALA A 246 -1.18 -41.06 9.25
N GLU A 247 -1.60 -41.44 8.04
CA GLU A 247 -0.69 -41.95 7.01
C GLU A 247 0.24 -40.87 6.43
N ALA A 248 -0.17 -39.59 6.45
CA ALA A 248 0.60 -38.47 5.90
C ALA A 248 1.12 -37.50 6.98
N GLY A 249 0.42 -37.36 8.11
CA GLY A 249 0.88 -36.69 9.34
C GLY A 249 1.31 -35.23 9.19
N LEU A 250 0.89 -34.51 8.15
CA LEU A 250 1.36 -33.16 7.86
C LEU A 250 0.76 -32.12 8.83
N ALA A 251 1.62 -31.36 9.52
CA ALA A 251 1.22 -30.18 10.26
C ALA A 251 1.22 -28.93 9.37
N VAL A 252 0.27 -28.02 9.58
CA VAL A 252 0.19 -26.75 8.83
C VAL A 252 0.17 -25.59 9.80
N ALA A 253 1.13 -24.69 9.68
CA ALA A 253 1.24 -23.52 10.52
C ALA A 253 1.11 -22.23 9.72
N VAL A 254 0.44 -21.23 10.32
CA VAL A 254 0.36 -19.88 9.77
C VAL A 254 1.09 -18.94 10.71
N LEU A 255 2.15 -18.30 10.21
CA LEU A 255 2.97 -17.39 11.00
C LEU A 255 2.67 -15.93 10.66
N ARG A 256 2.48 -15.13 11.70
CA ARG A 256 2.38 -13.68 11.63
C ARG A 256 3.59 -13.04 12.31
N ALA A 257 4.43 -12.34 11.55
CA ALA A 257 5.52 -11.50 12.06
C ALA A 257 5.01 -10.41 13.03
N PRO A 258 5.88 -9.84 13.90
CA PRO A 258 5.46 -8.89 14.91
C PRO A 258 4.97 -7.59 14.27
N LYS A 259 4.05 -6.90 14.95
CA LYS A 259 3.61 -5.57 14.54
C LYS A 259 4.67 -4.55 14.98
N ALA A 260 5.46 -4.01 14.04
CA ALA A 260 6.48 -3.01 14.42
C ALA A 260 5.82 -1.72 14.95
N VAL A 261 6.36 -1.18 16.03
CA VAL A 261 5.82 -0.02 16.77
C VAL A 261 5.70 1.25 15.90
N SER A 262 6.61 1.43 14.93
CA SER A 262 6.60 2.54 13.96
C SER A 262 5.43 2.50 12.96
N HIS A 263 4.68 1.40 12.89
CA HIS A 263 3.47 1.29 12.09
C HIS A 263 2.18 1.61 12.85
N ARG A 264 2.21 1.86 14.17
CA ARG A 264 0.99 2.22 14.92
C ARG A 264 0.36 3.49 14.40
N PHE A 265 1.15 4.54 14.19
CA PHE A 265 0.64 5.80 13.65
C PHE A 265 0.25 5.67 12.17
N ARG A 266 1.09 4.99 11.36
CA ARG A 266 0.88 4.87 9.92
C ARG A 266 -0.28 3.95 9.55
N ASP A 267 -0.46 2.85 10.27
CA ASP A 267 -1.58 1.93 10.07
C ASP A 267 -2.85 2.46 10.72
N TRP A 268 -2.79 3.21 11.83
CA TRP A 268 -3.95 3.94 12.36
C TRP A 268 -4.43 5.02 11.39
N LEU A 269 -3.51 5.83 10.84
CA LEU A 269 -3.81 6.84 9.84
C LEU A 269 -4.31 6.20 8.54
N ALA A 270 -3.66 5.12 8.06
CA ALA A 270 -4.09 4.41 6.87
C ALA A 270 -5.42 3.69 7.06
N SER A 271 -5.72 3.16 8.26
CA SER A 271 -7.01 2.52 8.57
C SER A 271 -8.13 3.55 8.67
N ARG A 272 -7.87 4.72 9.28
CA ARG A 272 -8.82 5.84 9.30
C ARG A 272 -9.07 6.38 7.89
N ILE A 273 -8.02 6.63 7.11
CA ILE A 273 -8.15 7.09 5.72
C ILE A 273 -8.85 6.03 4.85
N ALA A 274 -8.55 4.74 5.00
CA ALA A 274 -9.20 3.68 4.21
C ALA A 274 -10.67 3.42 4.60
N LEU A 275 -11.07 3.74 5.84
CA LEU A 275 -12.47 3.69 6.28
C LEU A 275 -13.27 4.91 5.81
N THR A 276 -12.62 6.05 5.60
CA THR A 276 -13.28 7.31 5.21
C THR A 276 -13.20 7.60 3.71
N VAL A 277 -12.17 7.12 3.01
CA VAL A 277 -11.96 7.33 1.57
C VAL A 277 -12.19 6.02 0.82
N PRO A 278 -13.30 5.90 0.06
CA PRO A 278 -13.58 4.74 -0.79
C PRO A 278 -12.41 4.48 -1.75
N GLN A 279 -11.86 3.27 -1.70
CA GLN A 279 -10.78 2.83 -2.58
C GLN A 279 -11.36 2.48 -3.96
N LEU A 280 -10.66 2.82 -5.05
CA LEU A 280 -11.12 2.45 -6.39
C LEU A 280 -11.08 0.92 -6.57
N SER A 281 -12.15 0.39 -7.19
CA SER A 281 -12.20 -0.99 -7.66
C SER A 281 -11.15 -1.23 -8.75
N ARG A 282 -10.87 -2.49 -9.10
CA ARG A 282 -9.89 -2.79 -10.16
C ARG A 282 -10.32 -2.23 -11.51
N ASP A 283 -11.61 -2.30 -11.81
CA ASP A 283 -12.15 -1.88 -13.10
C ASP A 283 -12.14 -0.36 -13.24
N ASP A 284 -12.47 0.37 -12.17
CA ASP A 284 -12.39 1.85 -12.17
C ASP A 284 -10.94 2.34 -12.35
N ARG A 285 -9.95 1.60 -11.82
CA ARG A 285 -8.53 1.93 -12.02
C ARG A 285 -8.09 1.78 -13.47
N ILE A 286 -8.58 0.74 -14.15
CA ILE A 286 -8.26 0.48 -15.56
C ILE A 286 -8.91 1.56 -16.42
N ALA A 287 -10.20 1.85 -16.22
CA ALA A 287 -10.92 2.88 -16.97
C ALA A 287 -10.28 4.27 -16.79
N LEU A 288 -9.93 4.63 -15.55
CA LEU A 288 -9.22 5.88 -15.24
C LEU A 288 -7.88 5.97 -15.98
N MET A 289 -7.12 4.88 -16.00
CA MET A 289 -5.82 4.84 -16.67
C MET A 289 -5.98 5.05 -18.17
N GLU A 290 -6.89 4.32 -18.80
CA GLU A 290 -7.16 4.40 -20.24
C GLU A 290 -7.64 5.80 -20.64
N GLU A 291 -8.52 6.41 -19.85
CA GLU A 291 -9.00 7.77 -20.09
C GLU A 291 -7.87 8.80 -20.02
N ILE A 292 -7.00 8.71 -19.01
CA ILE A 292 -5.86 9.61 -18.84
C ILE A 292 -4.83 9.39 -19.96
N GLU A 293 -4.45 8.15 -20.26
CA GLU A 293 -3.47 7.87 -21.32
C GLU A 293 -3.96 8.33 -22.70
N GLY A 294 -5.27 8.18 -22.97
CA GLY A 294 -5.89 8.61 -24.22
C GLY A 294 -5.91 10.13 -24.41
N LYS A 295 -6.11 10.89 -23.32
CA LYS A 295 -6.32 12.36 -23.34
C LYS A 295 -5.11 13.18 -22.88
N ALA A 296 -4.10 12.59 -22.25
CA ALA A 296 -2.90 13.29 -21.78
C ALA A 296 -1.80 13.47 -22.85
N ARG A 297 -2.04 13.00 -24.08
CA ARG A 297 -1.10 13.06 -25.20
C ARG A 297 -1.34 14.29 -26.07
N TRP A 298 -0.25 14.80 -26.64
CA TRP A 298 -0.32 15.79 -27.71
C TRP A 298 -0.86 15.13 -28.98
N ASN A 299 -1.96 15.66 -29.51
CA ASN A 299 -2.56 15.27 -30.78
C ASN A 299 -3.16 16.51 -31.48
N PHE A 300 -3.74 16.32 -32.66
CA PHE A 300 -4.33 17.42 -33.43
C PHE A 300 -5.46 18.14 -32.66
N ASP A 301 -6.37 17.38 -32.05
CA ASP A 301 -7.48 17.95 -31.28
C ASP A 301 -6.98 18.79 -30.09
N PHE A 302 -5.96 18.31 -29.39
CA PHE A 302 -5.31 19.05 -28.31
C PHE A 302 -4.72 20.37 -28.83
N ALA A 303 -4.00 20.33 -29.95
CA ALA A 303 -3.40 21.53 -30.54
C ALA A 303 -4.47 22.53 -31.00
N ALA A 304 -5.53 22.06 -31.64
CA ALA A 304 -6.63 22.89 -32.12
C ALA A 304 -7.40 23.53 -30.96
N LEU A 305 -7.77 22.75 -29.94
CA LEU A 305 -8.44 23.25 -28.74
C LEU A 305 -7.55 24.22 -27.96
N MET A 306 -6.25 23.95 -27.86
CA MET A 306 -5.29 24.87 -27.24
C MET A 306 -5.23 26.20 -27.98
N ALA A 307 -5.16 26.17 -29.31
CA ALA A 307 -5.08 27.37 -30.13
C ALA A 307 -6.36 28.21 -30.01
N MET A 308 -7.53 27.59 -30.12
CA MET A 308 -8.82 28.25 -29.95
C MET A 308 -9.00 28.81 -28.54
N ALA A 309 -8.71 28.01 -27.50
CA ALA A 309 -8.79 28.47 -26.10
C ALA A 309 -7.87 29.66 -25.84
N THR A 310 -6.63 29.62 -26.35
CA THR A 310 -5.69 30.74 -26.18
C THR A 310 -6.17 31.98 -26.93
N MET A 311 -6.70 31.84 -28.14
CA MET A 311 -7.23 32.98 -28.89
C MET A 311 -8.41 33.63 -28.15
N ILE A 312 -9.35 32.83 -27.64
CA ILE A 312 -10.47 33.31 -26.83
C ILE A 312 -9.96 33.99 -25.55
N ALA A 313 -8.98 33.39 -24.86
CA ALA A 313 -8.37 33.98 -23.67
C ALA A 313 -7.70 35.32 -23.99
N SER A 314 -6.91 35.39 -25.07
CA SER A 314 -6.25 36.62 -25.48
C SER A 314 -7.24 37.74 -25.78
N LEU A 315 -8.30 37.44 -26.54
CA LEU A 315 -9.36 38.41 -26.84
C LEU A 315 -10.12 38.82 -25.58
N GLY A 316 -10.44 37.88 -24.69
CA GLY A 316 -11.09 38.17 -23.42
C GLY A 316 -10.25 39.05 -22.49
N LEU A 317 -8.94 38.81 -22.40
CA LEU A 317 -8.00 39.62 -21.63
C LEU A 317 -7.90 41.04 -22.20
N LEU A 318 -7.74 41.18 -23.53
CA LEU A 318 -7.67 42.48 -24.20
C LEU A 318 -9.00 43.24 -24.15
N ALA A 319 -10.13 42.54 -24.11
CA ALA A 319 -11.46 43.11 -23.92
C ALA A 319 -11.83 43.36 -22.45
N ASN A 320 -10.91 43.09 -21.50
CA ASN A 320 -11.13 43.20 -20.06
C ASN A 320 -12.40 42.45 -19.57
N SER A 321 -12.63 41.24 -20.11
CA SER A 321 -13.83 40.44 -19.84
C SER A 321 -13.49 39.11 -19.15
N GLY A 322 -13.55 39.12 -17.81
CA GLY A 322 -13.37 37.91 -17.00
C GLY A 322 -14.29 36.75 -17.39
N ALA A 323 -15.52 37.02 -17.84
CA ALA A 323 -16.45 36.00 -18.30
C ALA A 323 -15.95 35.24 -19.55
N VAL A 324 -15.40 35.96 -20.54
CA VAL A 324 -14.81 35.35 -21.74
C VAL A 324 -13.54 34.58 -21.38
N VAL A 325 -12.74 35.11 -20.44
CA VAL A 325 -11.54 34.45 -19.93
C VAL A 325 -11.89 33.13 -19.24
N ILE A 326 -12.96 33.08 -18.44
CA ILE A 326 -13.49 31.84 -17.85
C ILE A 326 -13.97 30.87 -18.94
N GLY A 327 -14.66 31.37 -19.97
CA GLY A 327 -15.08 30.56 -21.13
C GLY A 327 -13.91 29.89 -21.84
N ALA A 328 -12.78 30.59 -22.01
CA ALA A 328 -11.56 30.01 -22.58
C ALA A 328 -10.99 28.86 -21.74
N MET A 329 -11.08 28.95 -20.40
CA MET A 329 -10.60 27.89 -19.51
C MET A 329 -11.38 26.58 -19.68
N LEU A 330 -12.67 26.65 -20.04
CA LEU A 330 -13.52 25.48 -20.28
C LEU A 330 -13.14 24.70 -21.55
N VAL A 331 -12.59 25.38 -22.55
CA VAL A 331 -12.20 24.78 -23.83
C VAL A 331 -10.83 24.10 -23.74
N ALA A 332 -9.98 24.56 -22.83
CA ALA A 332 -8.58 24.18 -22.76
C ALA A 332 -8.34 22.71 -22.35
N PRO A 333 -7.53 21.94 -23.09
CA PRO A 333 -7.32 20.51 -22.81
C PRO A 333 -6.20 20.23 -21.77
N LEU A 334 -5.61 21.26 -21.16
CA LEU A 334 -4.36 21.15 -20.38
C LEU A 334 -4.50 20.39 -19.05
N MET A 335 -5.73 20.22 -18.56
CA MET A 335 -6.01 19.54 -17.29
C MET A 335 -5.62 18.05 -17.32
N MET A 336 -5.90 17.34 -18.41
CA MET A 336 -5.64 15.90 -18.50
C MET A 336 -4.15 15.55 -18.46
N PRO A 337 -3.26 16.24 -19.20
CA PRO A 337 -1.81 16.08 -19.02
C PRO A 337 -1.29 16.38 -17.61
N LEU A 338 -1.87 17.33 -16.88
CA LEU A 338 -1.43 17.62 -15.50
C LEU A 338 -1.85 16.51 -14.53
N ILE A 339 -3.10 16.05 -14.62
CA ILE A 339 -3.59 14.92 -13.83
C ILE A 339 -2.78 13.65 -14.19
N GLY A 340 -2.50 13.43 -15.47
CA GLY A 340 -1.68 12.32 -15.96
C GLY A 340 -0.26 12.33 -15.42
N SER A 341 0.36 13.52 -15.31
CA SER A 341 1.66 13.69 -14.64
C SER A 341 1.59 13.30 -13.17
N GLY A 342 0.53 13.67 -12.45
CA GLY A 342 0.30 13.25 -11.06
C GLY A 342 0.11 11.74 -10.90
N LEU A 343 -0.65 11.12 -11.80
CA LEU A 343 -0.85 9.67 -11.83
C LEU A 343 0.46 8.92 -12.14
N ALA A 344 1.20 9.39 -13.14
CA ALA A 344 2.49 8.85 -13.53
C ALA A 344 3.48 8.89 -12.37
N LEU A 345 3.49 10.00 -11.62
CA LEU A 345 4.32 10.16 -10.44
C LEU A 345 3.97 9.12 -9.38
N VAL A 346 2.69 8.96 -9.03
CA VAL A 346 2.25 7.99 -8.00
C VAL A 346 2.56 6.55 -8.40
N GLN A 347 2.30 6.19 -9.65
CA GLN A 347 2.53 4.84 -10.18
C GLN A 347 4.00 4.56 -10.49
N GLY A 348 4.84 5.59 -10.66
CA GLY A 348 6.19 5.42 -11.19
C GLY A 348 6.20 5.04 -12.67
N ASN A 349 5.21 5.51 -13.45
CA ASN A 349 5.10 5.27 -14.89
C ASN A 349 5.87 6.35 -15.69
N TRP A 350 7.11 6.04 -16.06
CA TRP A 350 7.98 6.97 -16.79
C TRP A 350 7.49 7.32 -18.22
N PRO A 351 7.00 6.37 -19.03
CA PRO A 351 6.38 6.69 -20.31
C PRO A 351 5.23 7.70 -20.20
N LEU A 352 4.32 7.53 -19.23
CA LEU A 352 3.22 8.47 -19.02
C LEU A 352 3.71 9.84 -18.57
N TRP A 353 4.69 9.89 -17.66
CA TRP A 353 5.31 11.14 -17.20
C TRP A 353 5.85 11.96 -18.39
N THR A 354 6.68 11.32 -19.21
CA THR A 354 7.30 12.00 -20.36
C THR A 354 6.29 12.44 -21.41
N ARG A 355 5.26 11.62 -21.71
CA ARG A 355 4.18 11.99 -22.64
C ARG A 355 3.37 13.19 -22.12
N SER A 356 3.00 13.16 -20.85
CA SER A 356 2.19 14.20 -20.22
C SER A 356 2.93 15.54 -20.15
N ILE A 357 4.18 15.54 -19.69
CA ILE A 357 5.00 16.75 -19.63
C ILE A 357 5.27 17.31 -21.03
N LYS A 358 5.51 16.45 -22.04
CA LYS A 358 5.62 16.90 -23.44
C LYS A 358 4.36 17.64 -23.91
N ALA A 359 3.17 17.11 -23.60
CA ALA A 359 1.91 17.77 -23.97
C ALA A 359 1.75 19.13 -23.25
N VAL A 360 2.09 19.22 -21.96
CA VAL A 360 2.10 20.49 -21.22
C VAL A 360 3.07 21.50 -21.83
N SER A 361 4.31 21.08 -22.12
CA SER A 361 5.34 21.96 -22.71
C SER A 361 4.95 22.46 -24.10
N LEU A 362 4.40 21.60 -24.96
CA LEU A 362 3.94 21.98 -26.29
C LEU A 362 2.71 22.89 -26.23
N GLY A 363 1.78 22.61 -25.30
CA GLY A 363 0.63 23.47 -25.05
C GLY A 363 1.04 24.86 -24.58
N PHE A 364 1.99 24.93 -23.64
CA PHE A 364 2.60 26.19 -23.21
C PHE A 364 3.22 26.96 -24.37
N LEU A 365 4.02 26.30 -25.21
CA LEU A 365 4.67 26.95 -26.35
C LEU A 365 3.64 27.49 -27.35
N ALA A 366 2.61 26.71 -27.68
CA ALA A 366 1.54 27.13 -28.58
C ALA A 366 0.78 28.35 -28.02
N ALA A 367 0.40 28.30 -26.75
CA ALA A 367 -0.30 29.39 -26.09
C ALA A 367 0.57 30.66 -25.97
N LEU A 368 1.87 30.50 -25.69
CA LEU A 368 2.82 31.59 -25.62
C LEU A 368 2.97 32.29 -26.97
N VAL A 369 3.12 31.53 -28.07
CA VAL A 369 3.25 32.08 -29.42
C VAL A 369 1.99 32.85 -29.84
N ILE A 370 0.81 32.28 -29.57
CA ILE A 370 -0.46 32.93 -29.89
C ILE A 370 -0.64 34.20 -29.05
N GLY A 371 -0.38 34.13 -27.74
CA GLY A 371 -0.44 35.29 -26.86
C GLY A 371 0.55 36.38 -27.27
N LEU A 372 1.77 36.02 -27.67
CA LEU A 372 2.77 36.97 -28.16
C LEU A 372 2.28 37.68 -29.42
N PHE A 373 1.72 36.93 -30.38
CA PHE A 373 1.16 37.52 -31.59
C PHE A 373 -0.01 38.46 -31.27
N SER A 374 -0.90 38.06 -30.34
CA SER A 374 -1.97 38.93 -29.84
C SER A 374 -1.45 40.21 -29.18
N GLY A 375 -0.37 40.12 -28.38
CA GLY A 375 0.26 41.27 -27.73
C GLY A 375 0.92 42.23 -28.72
N LEU A 376 1.61 41.70 -29.74
CA LEU A 376 2.20 42.52 -30.81
C LEU A 376 1.11 43.25 -31.61
N LEU A 377 0.01 42.56 -31.92
CA LEU A 377 -1.12 43.17 -32.62
C LEU A 377 -1.81 44.24 -31.76
N ALA A 378 -1.98 43.97 -30.46
CA ALA A 378 -2.52 44.92 -29.49
C ALA A 378 -1.63 46.18 -29.38
N SER A 379 -0.31 46.00 -29.29
CA SER A 379 0.67 47.09 -29.30
C SER A 379 0.55 47.96 -30.56
N TRP A 380 0.45 47.33 -31.73
CA TRP A 380 0.31 48.03 -33.01
C TRP A 380 -1.00 48.82 -33.13
N THR A 381 -2.09 48.32 -32.52
CA THR A 381 -3.41 48.95 -32.54
C THR A 381 -3.65 49.93 -31.39
N GLY A 382 -2.66 50.16 -30.53
CA GLY A 382 -2.71 51.13 -29.42
C GLY A 382 -3.42 50.64 -28.16
N PHE A 383 -3.65 49.33 -28.01
CA PHE A 383 -4.17 48.77 -26.77
C PHE A 383 -3.12 48.81 -25.65
N SER A 384 -3.56 49.09 -24.44
CA SER A 384 -2.74 49.12 -23.24
C SER A 384 -3.07 47.95 -22.31
N LEU A 385 -2.32 47.83 -21.21
CA LEU A 385 -2.49 46.77 -20.22
C LEU A 385 -3.87 46.90 -19.54
N THR A 386 -4.77 45.94 -19.77
CA THR A 386 -6.09 45.89 -19.12
C THR A 386 -5.97 45.41 -17.67
N GLU A 387 -6.98 45.69 -16.84
CA GLU A 387 -7.01 45.27 -15.44
C GLU A 387 -6.97 43.74 -15.29
N GLU A 388 -7.75 43.01 -16.11
CA GLU A 388 -7.74 41.53 -16.13
C GLU A 388 -6.36 40.96 -16.51
N LEU A 389 -5.64 41.61 -17.43
CA LEU A 389 -4.29 41.20 -17.84
C LEU A 389 -3.26 41.52 -16.74
N ALA A 390 -3.39 42.67 -16.07
CA ALA A 390 -2.53 43.10 -14.97
C ALA A 390 -2.72 42.21 -13.72
N ALA A 391 -3.95 41.78 -13.44
CA ALA A 391 -4.26 40.93 -12.30
C ALA A 391 -3.52 39.59 -12.36
N ARG A 392 -3.26 39.05 -13.56
CA ARG A 392 -2.53 37.79 -13.74
C ARG A 392 -1.02 37.91 -13.53
N GLY A 393 -0.46 39.12 -13.57
CA GLY A 393 0.95 39.37 -13.24
C GLY A 393 1.23 39.62 -11.77
N LYS A 394 0.21 39.58 -10.90
CA LYS A 394 0.34 39.76 -9.45
C LYS A 394 -0.10 38.50 -8.70
N PRO A 395 0.65 37.38 -8.81
CA PRO A 395 0.27 36.13 -8.17
C PRO A 395 0.32 36.23 -6.64
N THR A 396 -0.58 35.49 -5.98
CA THR A 396 -0.72 35.46 -4.52
C THR A 396 -0.58 34.04 -3.96
N LEU A 397 -0.24 33.91 -2.67
CA LEU A 397 -0.21 32.61 -1.99
C LEU A 397 -1.55 31.88 -2.05
N LEU A 398 -2.67 32.60 -2.21
CA LEU A 398 -4.00 32.00 -2.35
C LEU A 398 -4.12 31.21 -3.65
N ASP A 399 -3.51 31.68 -4.74
CA ASP A 399 -3.50 30.98 -6.03
C ASP A 399 -2.85 29.59 -5.91
N LEU A 400 -1.78 29.49 -5.12
CA LEU A 400 -1.10 28.22 -4.83
C LEU A 400 -2.04 27.22 -4.13
N GLY A 401 -2.79 27.68 -3.13
CA GLY A 401 -3.78 26.88 -2.41
C GLY A 401 -4.93 26.43 -3.30
N ILE A 402 -5.47 27.35 -4.11
CA ILE A 402 -6.54 27.08 -5.07
C ILE A 402 -6.08 26.04 -6.10
N ALA A 403 -4.88 26.17 -6.65
CA ALA A 403 -4.34 25.23 -7.63
C ALA A 403 -4.12 23.83 -7.04
N PHE A 404 -3.61 23.73 -5.81
CA PHE A 404 -3.48 22.45 -5.11
C PHE A 404 -4.83 21.76 -4.90
N VAL A 405 -5.82 22.49 -4.36
CA VAL A 405 -7.18 21.96 -4.14
C VAL A 405 -7.84 21.58 -5.46
N SER A 406 -7.59 22.34 -6.53
CA SER A 406 -8.07 22.02 -7.88
C SER A 406 -7.48 20.71 -8.40
N GLY A 407 -6.18 20.46 -8.20
CA GLY A 407 -5.56 19.18 -8.55
C GLY A 407 -6.15 17.99 -7.78
N VAL A 408 -6.40 18.17 -6.48
CA VAL A 408 -7.08 17.16 -5.64
C VAL A 408 -8.50 16.90 -6.16
N ALA A 409 -9.29 17.96 -6.37
CA ALA A 409 -10.67 17.86 -6.82
C ALA A 409 -10.78 17.25 -8.22
N ALA A 410 -9.92 17.63 -9.16
CA ALA A 410 -9.99 17.17 -10.54
C ALA A 410 -9.67 15.68 -10.63
N SER A 411 -8.60 15.25 -9.96
CA SER A 411 -8.24 13.84 -9.86
C SER A 411 -9.28 13.02 -9.08
N TYR A 412 -9.96 13.61 -8.09
CA TYR A 412 -11.05 12.95 -7.35
C TYR A 412 -12.30 12.75 -8.20
N CYS A 413 -12.71 13.77 -8.95
CA CYS A 413 -13.82 13.68 -9.90
C CYS A 413 -13.50 12.69 -11.02
N LEU A 414 -12.28 12.71 -11.56
CA LEU A 414 -11.88 11.81 -12.63
C LEU A 414 -11.80 10.35 -12.16
N ALA A 415 -11.35 10.12 -10.93
CA ALA A 415 -11.35 8.79 -10.30
C ALA A 415 -12.75 8.20 -10.08
N ARG A 416 -13.83 8.96 -10.35
CA ARG A 416 -15.21 8.57 -10.07
C ARG A 416 -16.11 8.86 -11.27
N PRO A 417 -16.49 7.82 -12.06
CA PRO A 417 -17.28 8.01 -13.28
C PRO A 417 -18.58 8.82 -13.10
N LYS A 418 -19.21 8.72 -11.92
CA LYS A 418 -20.45 9.45 -11.56
C LYS A 418 -20.26 10.97 -11.36
N LEU A 419 -19.01 11.44 -11.22
CA LEU A 419 -18.68 12.84 -10.94
C LEU A 419 -17.95 13.52 -12.11
N SER A 420 -17.86 12.86 -13.27
CA SER A 420 -17.16 13.36 -14.46
C SER A 420 -17.70 14.70 -14.97
N GLY A 421 -19.00 14.99 -14.80
CA GLY A 421 -19.60 16.29 -15.13
C GLY A 421 -19.10 17.46 -14.28
N ALA A 422 -18.62 17.22 -13.05
CA ALA A 422 -18.07 18.25 -12.18
C ALA A 422 -16.62 18.65 -12.57
N LEU A 423 -15.98 17.90 -13.46
CA LEU A 423 -14.61 18.13 -13.89
C LEU A 423 -14.44 19.50 -14.59
N ALA A 424 -15.46 19.96 -15.30
CA ALA A 424 -15.46 21.28 -15.95
C ALA A 424 -15.35 22.42 -14.93
N GLY A 425 -16.05 22.33 -13.80
CA GLY A 425 -15.99 23.32 -12.72
C GLY A 425 -14.61 23.40 -12.06
N VAL A 426 -13.94 22.25 -11.91
CA VAL A 426 -12.58 22.20 -11.36
C VAL A 426 -11.53 22.68 -12.37
N ALA A 427 -11.75 22.45 -13.67
CA ALA A 427 -10.90 22.96 -14.74
C ALA A 427 -10.86 24.50 -14.79
N ILE A 428 -11.98 25.17 -14.48
CA ILE A 428 -12.06 26.63 -14.36
C ILE A 428 -11.17 27.14 -13.22
N ALA A 429 -11.15 26.46 -12.08
CA ALA A 429 -10.45 26.94 -10.87
C ALA A 429 -8.92 26.98 -10.99
N ALA A 430 -8.31 26.14 -11.84
CA ALA A 430 -6.85 26.08 -11.98
C ALA A 430 -6.25 27.20 -12.84
N ALA A 431 -7.09 27.97 -13.55
CA ALA A 431 -6.72 29.17 -14.32
C ALA A 431 -5.39 29.06 -15.11
N LEU A 432 -5.22 28.02 -15.94
CA LEU A 432 -3.90 27.74 -16.57
C LEU A 432 -3.65 28.46 -17.89
N VAL A 433 -4.65 28.54 -18.79
CA VAL A 433 -4.46 29.17 -20.11
C VAL A 433 -4.31 30.70 -20.01
N PRO A 434 -5.12 31.42 -19.21
CA PRO A 434 -5.01 32.88 -19.17
C PRO A 434 -3.66 33.41 -18.67
N PRO A 435 -2.99 32.82 -17.67
CA PRO A 435 -1.62 33.19 -17.33
C PRO A 435 -0.65 33.00 -18.49
N ILE A 436 -0.70 31.89 -19.25
CA ILE A 436 0.20 31.68 -20.39
C ILE A 436 -0.07 32.72 -21.49
N ALA A 437 -1.35 32.97 -21.81
CA ALA A 437 -1.74 34.02 -22.75
C ALA A 437 -1.26 35.40 -22.26
N THR A 438 -1.35 35.66 -20.95
CA THR A 438 -0.85 36.90 -20.31
C THR A 438 0.65 37.03 -20.49
N VAL A 439 1.43 35.97 -20.30
CA VAL A 439 2.88 35.99 -20.55
C VAL A 439 3.16 36.45 -21.97
N GLY A 440 2.52 35.81 -22.96
CA GLY A 440 2.70 36.16 -24.37
C GLY A 440 2.30 37.61 -24.66
N ILE A 441 1.07 38.00 -24.27
CA ILE A 441 0.55 39.35 -24.51
C ILE A 441 1.44 40.40 -23.85
N SER A 442 1.85 40.18 -22.61
CA SER A 442 2.69 41.13 -21.86
C SER A 442 4.08 41.28 -22.46
N ILE A 443 4.67 40.21 -22.99
CA ILE A 443 5.92 40.30 -23.77
C ILE A 443 5.69 41.13 -25.04
N GLY A 444 4.59 40.90 -25.77
CA GLY A 444 4.24 41.67 -26.97
C GLY A 444 3.98 43.16 -26.69
N LEU A 445 3.47 43.50 -25.50
CA LEU A 445 3.26 44.88 -25.03
C LEU A 445 4.52 45.50 -24.38
N GLY A 446 5.63 44.75 -24.25
CA GLY A 446 6.85 45.22 -23.57
C GLY A 446 6.76 45.26 -22.03
N GLN A 447 5.70 44.72 -21.44
CA GLN A 447 5.41 44.71 -20.00
C GLN A 447 6.04 43.49 -19.31
N LEU A 448 7.39 43.46 -19.25
CA LEU A 448 8.13 42.29 -18.76
C LEU A 448 7.84 41.93 -17.29
N ASN A 449 7.57 42.92 -16.44
CA ASN A 449 7.22 42.68 -15.03
C ASN A 449 5.88 41.91 -14.89
N ASN A 450 4.90 42.22 -15.73
CA ASN A 450 3.63 41.49 -15.74
C ASN A 450 3.83 40.07 -16.31
N ALA A 451 4.68 39.94 -17.33
CA ALA A 451 5.01 38.66 -17.95
C ALA A 451 5.69 37.69 -16.95
N THR A 452 6.65 38.17 -16.15
CA THR A 452 7.34 37.32 -15.16
C THR A 452 6.39 36.87 -14.05
N GLY A 453 5.51 37.76 -13.55
CA GLY A 453 4.50 37.41 -12.57
C GLY A 453 3.50 36.37 -13.09
N ALA A 454 3.03 36.52 -14.33
CA ALA A 454 2.14 35.56 -14.96
C ALA A 454 2.82 34.22 -15.25
N ALA A 455 4.11 34.23 -15.59
CA ALA A 455 4.90 33.01 -15.77
C ALA A 455 5.10 32.27 -14.44
N LEU A 456 5.32 33.01 -13.35
CA LEU A 456 5.39 32.46 -12.00
C LEU A 456 4.05 31.81 -11.62
N LEU A 457 2.94 32.51 -11.82
CA LEU A 457 1.58 32.00 -11.59
C LEU A 457 1.33 30.68 -12.33
N PHE A 458 1.67 30.64 -13.62
CA PHE A 458 1.53 29.42 -14.42
C PHE A 458 2.39 28.28 -13.87
N GLY A 459 3.67 28.53 -13.61
CA GLY A 459 4.61 27.52 -13.11
C GLY A 459 4.16 26.94 -11.77
N THR A 460 3.69 27.79 -10.85
CA THR A 460 3.19 27.33 -9.56
C THR A 460 1.93 26.52 -9.67
N ASN A 461 0.99 26.91 -10.55
CA ASN A 461 -0.24 26.18 -10.77
C ASN A 461 0.04 24.80 -11.36
N VAL A 462 0.96 24.69 -12.31
CA VAL A 462 1.39 23.39 -12.87
C VAL A 462 1.92 22.46 -11.78
N VAL A 463 2.88 22.94 -10.98
CA VAL A 463 3.51 22.11 -9.92
C VAL A 463 2.49 21.68 -8.87
N THR A 464 1.65 22.60 -8.39
CA THR A 464 0.69 22.32 -7.34
C THR A 464 -0.47 21.44 -7.80
N VAL A 465 -0.97 21.59 -9.03
CA VAL A 465 -1.98 20.69 -9.59
C VAL A 465 -1.43 19.26 -9.68
N ILE A 466 -0.18 19.09 -10.15
CA ILE A 466 0.47 17.77 -10.21
C ILE A 466 0.59 17.16 -8.81
N LEU A 467 1.01 17.95 -7.81
CA LEU A 467 1.12 17.50 -6.42
C LEU A 467 -0.25 17.14 -5.82
N GLY A 468 -1.27 17.97 -6.03
CA GLY A 468 -2.64 17.72 -5.56
C GLY A 468 -3.23 16.44 -6.17
N ALA A 469 -3.05 16.25 -7.48
CA ALA A 469 -3.45 15.02 -8.16
C ALA A 469 -2.70 13.79 -7.61
N ALA A 470 -1.39 13.91 -7.40
CA ALA A 470 -0.58 12.83 -6.83
C ALA A 470 -1.02 12.47 -5.40
N VAL A 471 -1.33 13.46 -4.56
CA VAL A 471 -1.84 13.23 -3.19
C VAL A 471 -3.16 12.47 -3.24
N ASN A 472 -4.12 12.91 -4.05
CA ASN A 472 -5.42 12.24 -4.16
C ASN A 472 -5.28 10.80 -4.70
N PHE A 473 -4.52 10.57 -5.77
CA PHE A 473 -4.32 9.22 -6.29
C PHE A 473 -3.61 8.29 -5.29
N TRP A 474 -2.67 8.82 -4.51
CA TRP A 474 -2.04 8.07 -3.43
C TRP A 474 -3.03 7.70 -2.32
N LEU A 475 -3.92 8.62 -1.92
CA LEU A 475 -5.00 8.38 -0.96
C LEU A 475 -6.02 7.36 -1.49
N ALA A 476 -6.29 7.40 -2.78
CA ALA A 476 -7.19 6.48 -3.48
C ALA A 476 -6.60 5.07 -3.68
N GLY A 477 -5.36 4.85 -3.19
CA GLY A 477 -4.71 3.54 -3.16
C GLY A 477 -4.09 3.11 -4.49
N LEU A 478 -3.91 4.03 -5.43
CA LEU A 478 -3.13 3.79 -6.63
C LEU A 478 -1.65 3.76 -6.20
N ARG A 479 -1.01 2.58 -6.27
CA ARG A 479 0.40 2.41 -5.88
C ARG A 479 1.09 1.52 -6.91
N GLY A 480 2.19 2.03 -7.47
CA GLY A 480 3.03 1.25 -8.38
C GLY A 480 3.69 0.06 -7.67
N HIS A 481 3.63 -1.12 -8.29
CA HIS A 481 4.40 -2.30 -7.91
C HIS A 481 5.58 -2.43 -8.88
N GLY A 482 6.77 -1.88 -8.56
CA GLY A 482 7.92 -1.98 -9.46
C GLY A 482 9.10 -1.01 -9.17
N GLN A 483 10.22 -1.26 -9.86
CA GLN A 483 11.57 -0.69 -9.68
C GLN A 483 11.70 0.84 -9.89
N GLY A 484 10.62 1.56 -10.22
CA GLY A 484 10.62 3.03 -10.43
C GLY A 484 10.68 3.88 -9.15
N GLY A 485 11.08 3.31 -8.01
CA GLY A 485 11.02 3.98 -6.71
C GLY A 485 11.92 5.20 -6.58
N GLU A 486 13.12 5.16 -7.18
CA GLU A 486 14.13 6.21 -7.01
C GLU A 486 13.82 7.48 -7.79
N TRP A 487 13.50 7.37 -9.08
CA TRP A 487 13.16 8.55 -9.90
C TRP A 487 11.88 9.22 -9.38
N ARG A 488 10.86 8.43 -9.03
CA ARG A 488 9.62 8.95 -8.45
C ARG A 488 9.89 9.77 -7.21
N ARG A 489 10.72 9.25 -6.30
CA ARG A 489 11.08 9.93 -5.06
C ARG A 489 11.82 11.24 -5.36
N ARG A 490 12.78 11.21 -6.30
CA ARG A 490 13.52 12.41 -6.71
C ARG A 490 12.60 13.49 -7.29
N ILE A 491 11.72 13.13 -8.24
CA ILE A 491 10.79 14.08 -8.85
C ILE A 491 9.78 14.61 -7.84
N PHE A 492 9.25 13.76 -6.95
CA PHE A 492 8.35 14.22 -5.88
C PHE A 492 9.04 15.23 -4.96
N ILE A 493 10.29 14.95 -4.54
CA ILE A 493 11.08 15.90 -3.74
C ILE A 493 11.33 17.19 -4.51
N LEU A 494 11.70 17.11 -5.79
CA LEU A 494 11.93 18.29 -6.62
C LEU A 494 10.68 19.15 -6.77
N LEU A 495 9.51 18.55 -7.00
CA LEU A 495 8.24 19.28 -7.08
C LEU A 495 7.87 19.92 -5.74
N MET A 496 8.09 19.23 -4.61
CA MET A 496 7.89 19.80 -3.27
C MET A 496 8.83 20.99 -3.02
N LEU A 497 10.11 20.85 -3.35
CA LEU A 497 11.08 21.93 -3.23
C LEU A 497 10.75 23.09 -4.16
N ALA A 498 10.29 22.83 -5.39
CA ALA A 498 9.84 23.85 -6.32
C ALA A 498 8.60 24.59 -5.79
N SER A 499 7.63 23.87 -5.22
CA SER A 499 6.44 24.48 -4.61
C SER A 499 6.80 25.36 -3.41
N ILE A 500 7.69 24.89 -2.52
CA ILE A 500 8.18 25.68 -1.38
C ILE A 500 9.02 26.87 -1.86
N GLY A 501 9.89 26.66 -2.83
CA GLY A 501 10.75 27.70 -3.41
C GLY A 501 9.95 28.79 -4.10
N CYS A 502 8.83 28.46 -4.74
CA CYS A 502 7.93 29.46 -5.32
C CYS A 502 7.05 30.15 -4.27
N ALA A 503 6.75 29.51 -3.14
CA ALA A 503 5.99 30.15 -2.06
C ALA A 503 6.72 31.39 -1.52
N VAL A 504 8.06 31.41 -1.50
CA VAL A 504 8.86 32.55 -1.02
C VAL A 504 8.63 33.83 -1.84
N PRO A 505 8.88 33.89 -3.16
CA PRO A 505 8.62 35.09 -3.97
C PRO A 505 7.13 35.48 -3.99
N LEU A 506 6.22 34.51 -3.92
CA LEU A 506 4.78 34.78 -3.77
C LEU A 506 4.44 35.45 -2.44
N THR A 507 5.10 35.07 -1.35
CA THR A 507 4.94 35.71 -0.04
C THR A 507 5.50 37.13 -0.06
N LEU A 508 6.64 37.35 -0.72
CA LEU A 508 7.24 38.68 -0.89
C LEU A 508 6.33 39.60 -1.71
N TYR A 509 5.79 39.13 -2.84
CA TYR A 509 4.81 39.87 -3.64
C TYR A 509 3.53 40.21 -2.86
N LEU A 510 3.07 39.31 -1.99
CA LEU A 510 1.92 39.56 -1.11
C LEU A 510 2.25 40.66 -0.08
N LEU A 511 3.43 40.59 0.54
CA LEU A 511 3.86 41.55 1.55
C LEU A 511 4.10 42.95 0.95
N GLU A 512 4.68 43.05 -0.25
CA GLU A 512 4.84 44.32 -0.97
C GLU A 512 3.50 44.96 -1.34
N ASN A 513 2.47 44.17 -1.63
CA ASN A 513 1.13 44.68 -1.94
C ASN A 513 0.29 45.00 -0.68
N LEU A 514 0.62 44.44 0.49
CA LEU A 514 -0.05 44.77 1.77
C LEU A 514 0.57 46.01 2.45
N GLY A 515 1.78 46.40 2.06
CA GLY A 515 2.50 47.56 2.60
C GLY A 515 2.23 48.89 1.88
N ASN A 516 1.47 48.86 0.77
CA ASN A 516 0.90 50.02 0.08
C ASN A 516 -0.62 50.04 0.31
#